data_AF-I6TDU5-F1
#
_entry.id   AF-I6TDU5-F1
#
_cell.length_a   1.000
_cell.length_b   1.000
_cell.length_c   1.000
_cell.angle_alpha   90.00
_cell.angle_beta   90.00
_cell.angle_gamma   90.00
#
_symmetry.space_group_name_H-M   'P 1'
#
loop_
_entity.id
_entity.type
_entity.pdbx_description
1 polymer ?
#
loop_
_entity_poly.entity_id
_entity_poly.type
_entity_poly.pdbx_seq_one_letter_code
_entity_poly.pdbx_strand_id
1 'polypeptide(L)'
;MIPWVVAPLVVTTFNYLMMAAGIVPPPTGVSVPWTVPIIASGVLATNSWLGGLLQVVDFVIVAFIWYPFLKVLDKQPDLDVV
;
A
#
# COMPACT_ATOMS: atom_id res chain seq x y z
N MET A 1 -5.31 13.70 7.50
CA MET A 1 -4.96 12.73 8.57
C MET A 1 -5.72 11.42 8.43
N ILE A 2 -7.03 11.45 8.14
CA ILE A 2 -7.85 10.24 7.95
C ILE A 2 -7.23 9.22 6.96
N PRO A 3 -6.85 9.58 5.70
CA PRO A 3 -6.31 8.60 4.76
C PRO A 3 -4.97 8.00 5.19
N TRP A 4 -4.16 8.77 5.94
CA TRP A 4 -2.88 8.31 6.46
C TRP A 4 -2.98 7.17 7.47
N VAL A 5 -4.10 7.07 8.20
CA VAL A 5 -4.32 6.00 9.17
C VAL A 5 -5.14 4.87 8.55
N VAL A 6 -6.16 5.20 7.77
CA VAL A 6 -7.06 4.22 7.16
C VAL A 6 -6.35 3.41 6.07
N ALA A 7 -5.56 4.04 5.21
CA ALA A 7 -4.86 3.33 4.13
C ALA A 7 -3.93 2.21 4.63
N PRO A 8 -2.98 2.46 5.57
CA PRO A 8 -2.14 1.38 6.08
C PRO A 8 -2.92 0.32 6.84
N LEU A 9 -3.96 0.67 7.61
CA LEU A 9 -4.80 -0.33 8.28
C LEU A 9 -5.46 -1.28 7.28
N VAL A 10 -6.07 -0.74 6.22
CA VAL A 10 -6.73 -1.55 5.18
C VAL A 10 -5.73 -2.45 4.47
N VAL A 11 -4.59 -1.90 4.03
CA VAL A 11 -3.56 -2.67 3.31
C VAL A 11 -2.94 -3.74 4.21
N THR A 12 -2.63 -3.43 5.47
CA THR A 12 -2.08 -4.43 6.40
C THR A 12 -3.07 -5.57 6.66
N THR A 13 -4.35 -5.26 6.88
CA THR A 13 -5.38 -6.30 7.04
C THR A 13 -5.54 -7.13 5.77
N PHE A 14 -5.59 -6.49 4.60
CA PHE A 14 -5.70 -7.18 3.31
C PHE A 14 -4.52 -8.13 3.07
N ASN A 15 -3.29 -7.66 3.27
CA ASN A 15 -2.08 -8.47 3.11
C ASN A 15 -2.06 -9.66 4.06
N TYR A 16 -2.46 -9.46 5.31
CA TYR A 16 -2.58 -10.56 6.27
C TYR A 16 -3.59 -11.61 5.78
N LEU A 17 -4.76 -11.21 5.28
CA LEU A 17 -5.77 -12.14 4.77
C LEU A 17 -5.27 -12.89 3.53
N MET A 18 -4.58 -12.22 2.61
CA MET A 18 -4.01 -12.85 1.41
C MET A 18 -2.97 -13.91 1.75
N MET A 19 -2.15 -13.65 2.77
CA MET A 19 -1.16 -14.60 3.27
C MET A 19 -1.81 -15.73 4.08
N ALA A 20 -2.79 -15.42 4.93
CA ALA A 20 -3.51 -16.41 5.73
C ALA A 20 -4.36 -17.37 4.86
N ALA A 21 -4.92 -16.88 3.75
CA ALA A 21 -5.62 -17.68 2.76
C ALA A 21 -4.69 -18.52 1.87
N GLY A 22 -3.37 -18.35 1.99
CA GLY A 22 -2.38 -19.06 1.16
C GLY A 22 -2.30 -18.59 -0.28
N ILE A 23 -2.90 -17.44 -0.63
CA ILE A 23 -2.89 -16.89 -1.99
C ILE A 23 -1.53 -16.26 -2.30
N VAL A 24 -0.91 -15.61 -1.31
CA VAL A 24 0.43 -15.03 -1.43
C VAL A 24 1.36 -15.68 -0.40
N PRO A 25 2.57 -16.12 -0.80
CA PRO A 25 3.53 -16.67 0.15
C PRO A 25 3.89 -15.66 1.24
N PRO A 26 4.02 -16.09 2.51
CA PRO A 26 4.47 -15.23 3.59
C PRO A 26 5.93 -14.79 3.38
N PRO A 27 6.37 -13.69 4.02
CA PRO A 27 7.74 -13.20 3.91
C PRO A 27 8.76 -14.25 4.36
N THR A 28 9.83 -14.41 3.58
CA THR A 28 10.87 -15.45 3.76
C THR A 28 11.90 -15.14 4.85
N GLY A 29 11.74 -14.03 5.58
CA GLY A 29 12.69 -13.56 6.60
C GLY A 29 13.83 -12.70 6.05
N VAL A 30 13.88 -12.47 4.73
CA VAL A 30 14.84 -11.53 4.11
C VAL A 30 14.47 -10.10 4.49
N SER A 31 15.40 -9.36 5.10
CA SER A 31 15.23 -7.94 5.38
C SER A 31 15.46 -7.13 4.11
N VAL A 32 14.39 -6.87 3.36
CA VAL A 32 14.44 -6.03 2.17
C VAL A 32 14.56 -4.55 2.59
N PRO A 33 15.55 -3.79 2.11
CA PRO A 33 15.64 -2.36 2.40
C PRO A 33 14.39 -1.60 1.93
N TRP A 34 13.93 -0.63 2.72
CA TRP A 34 12.73 0.16 2.40
C TRP A 34 12.90 1.06 1.16
N THR A 35 14.14 1.26 0.69
CA THR A 35 14.46 2.01 -0.54
C THR A 35 14.32 1.16 -1.81
N VAL A 36 14.07 -0.15 -1.68
CA VAL A 36 13.82 -1.03 -2.83
C VAL A 36 12.50 -0.64 -3.50
N PRO A 37 12.45 -0.53 -4.85
CA PRO A 37 11.22 -0.23 -5.55
C PRO A 37 10.10 -1.21 -5.18
N ILE A 38 8.88 -0.67 -5.02
CA ILE A 38 7.66 -1.40 -4.60
C ILE A 38 7.59 -2.83 -5.16
N ILE A 39 7.47 -2.99 -6.47
CA ILE A 39 7.26 -4.34 -7.05
C ILE A 39 8.42 -5.28 -6.74
N ALA A 40 9.66 -4.81 -6.87
CA ALA A 40 10.85 -5.61 -6.57
C ALA A 40 10.91 -6.00 -5.08
N SER A 41 10.49 -5.10 -4.20
CA SER A 41 10.45 -5.35 -2.76
C SER A 41 9.52 -6.52 -2.42
N GLY A 42 8.35 -6.59 -3.06
CA GLY A 42 7.37 -7.65 -2.83
C GLY A 42 7.84 -9.01 -3.31
N VAL A 43 8.49 -9.03 -4.48
CA VAL A 43 9.07 -10.26 -5.04
C VAL A 43 10.21 -10.78 -4.17
N LEU A 44 11.10 -9.88 -3.72
CA LEU A 44 12.24 -10.26 -2.89
C LEU A 44 11.82 -10.71 -1.48
N ALA A 45 10.83 -10.04 -0.88
CA ALA A 45 10.35 -10.39 0.46
C ALA A 45 9.71 -11.79 0.50
N THR A 46 8.92 -12.13 -0.52
CA THR A 46 8.17 -13.40 -0.59
C THR A 46 8.87 -14.49 -1.41
N ASN A 47 9.98 -14.17 -2.06
CA ASN A 47 10.64 -15.00 -3.07
C ASN A 47 9.68 -15.46 -4.21
N SER A 48 8.63 -14.67 -4.49
CA SER A 48 7.58 -15.02 -5.44
C SER A 48 7.06 -13.80 -6.17
N TRP A 49 6.75 -13.95 -7.46
CA TRP A 49 6.12 -12.90 -8.26
C TRP A 49 4.77 -12.44 -7.69
N LEU A 50 4.10 -13.31 -6.92
CA LEU A 50 2.85 -13.02 -6.23
C LEU A 50 2.99 -11.88 -5.21
N GLY A 51 4.14 -11.74 -4.54
CA GLY A 51 4.39 -10.61 -3.65
C GLY A 51 4.53 -9.28 -4.42
N GLY A 52 5.09 -9.32 -5.63
CA GLY A 52 5.11 -8.15 -6.51
C GLY A 52 3.72 -7.77 -7.00
N LEU A 53 2.88 -8.75 -7.35
CA LEU A 53 1.48 -8.54 -7.73
C LEU A 53 0.66 -7.95 -6.57
N LEU A 54 0.85 -8.46 -5.35
CA LEU A 54 0.19 -7.96 -4.15
C LEU A 54 0.48 -6.47 -3.96
N GLN A 55 1.73 -6.03 -4.17
CA GLN A 55 2.07 -4.61 -4.06
C GLN A 55 1.42 -3.72 -5.13
N VAL A 56 1.19 -4.24 -6.34
CA VAL A 56 0.43 -3.52 -7.37
C VAL A 56 -1.03 -3.35 -6.91
N VAL A 57 -1.62 -4.38 -6.33
CA VAL A 57 -2.98 -4.33 -5.78
C VAL A 57 -3.07 -3.34 -4.62
N ASP A 58 -2.10 -3.39 -3.70
CA ASP A 58 -2.01 -2.45 -2.57
C ASP A 58 -1.92 -1.00 -3.04
N PHE A 59 -1.09 -0.73 -4.05
CA PHE A 59 -0.97 0.61 -4.63
C PHE A 59 -2.33 1.11 -5.15
N VAL A 60 -3.08 0.26 -5.84
CA VAL A 60 -4.43 0.59 -6.35
C VAL A 60 -5.40 0.86 -5.21
N ILE A 61 -5.40 0.03 -4.17
CA ILE A 61 -6.25 0.21 -2.97
C ILE A 61 -5.93 1.55 -2.30
N VAL A 62 -4.66 1.85 -2.08
CA VAL A 62 -4.22 3.11 -1.49
C VAL A 62 -4.64 4.28 -2.37
N ALA A 63 -4.45 4.20 -3.69
CA ALA A 63 -4.87 5.25 -4.62
C ALA A 63 -6.38 5.52 -4.51
N PHE A 64 -7.22 4.49 -4.45
CA PHE A 64 -8.66 4.65 -4.25
C PHE A 64 -9.04 5.24 -2.90
N ILE A 65 -8.36 4.85 -1.83
CA ILE A 65 -8.58 5.42 -0.49
C ILE A 65 -8.20 6.91 -0.49
N TRP A 66 -7.11 7.28 -1.15
CA TRP A 66 -6.60 8.64 -1.18
C TRP A 66 -7.36 9.57 -2.12
N TYR A 67 -7.83 9.06 -3.26
CA TYR A 67 -8.54 9.83 -4.28
C TYR A 67 -9.64 10.77 -3.76
N PRO A 68 -10.60 10.34 -2.91
CA PRO A 68 -11.65 11.23 -2.42
C PRO A 68 -11.09 12.37 -1.55
N PHE A 69 -10.05 12.10 -0.74
CA PHE A 69 -9.44 13.13 0.11
C PHE A 69 -8.63 14.12 -0.71
N LEU A 70 -7.89 13.64 -1.71
CA LEU A 70 -7.18 14.51 -2.65
C LEU A 70 -8.14 15.43 -3.39
N LYS A 71 -9.29 14.92 -3.85
CA LYS A 71 -10.31 15.73 -4.52
C LYS A 71 -10.96 16.78 -3.62
N VAL A 72 -11.08 16.50 -2.32
CA VAL A 72 -11.58 17.49 -1.35
C VAL A 72 -10.53 18.55 -1.08
N LEU A 73 -9.26 18.16 -0.97
CA LEU A 73 -8.14 19.05 -0.74
C LEU A 73 -7.91 20.00 -1.93
N ASP A 74 -8.01 19.46 -3.16
CA ASP A 74 -7.93 20.22 -4.42
C ASP A 74 -9.08 21.23 -4.59
N LYS A 75 -10.20 21.01 -3.90
CA LYS A 75 -11.35 21.93 -3.89
C LYS A 75 -11.29 22.98 -2.79
N GLN A 76 -10.35 22.89 -1.84
CA GLN A 76 -10.18 23.94 -0.85
C GLN A 76 -9.55 25.14 -1.55
N PRO A 77 -10.21 26.32 -1.59
CA PRO A 77 -9.57 27.54 -2.05
C PRO A 77 -8.36 27.79 -1.16
N ASP A 78 -7.25 28.20 -1.76
CA ASP A 78 -6.10 28.68 -1.02
C ASP A 78 -6.58 29.86 -0.17
N LEU A 79 -6.78 29.62 1.13
CA LEU A 79 -6.91 30.69 2.10
C LEU A 79 -5.50 31.23 2.29
N ASP A 80 -5.08 32.02 1.30
CA ASP A 80 -3.93 32.89 1.35
C ASP A 80 -4.17 33.86 2.51
N VAL A 81 -3.84 33.40 3.72
CA VAL A 81 -3.62 34.28 4.84
C VAL A 81 -2.37 35.10 4.49
N VAL A 82 -2.66 36.36 4.17
CA VAL A 82 -1.75 37.53 4.03
C VAL A 82 -0.43 37.38 4.79
#